data_AF-A0A8S1PM61-F1
#
_entry.id   AF-A0A8S1PM61-F1
#
_cell.length_a   1.000
_cell.length_b   1.000
_cell.length_c   1.000
_cell.angle_alpha   90.00
_cell.angle_beta   90.00
_cell.angle_gamma   90.00
#
_symmetry.space_group_name_H-M   'P 1'
#
loop_
_entity.id
_entity.type
_entity.pdbx_description
1 polymer ?
#
loop_
_entity_poly.entity_id
_entity_poly.type
_entity_poly.pdbx_seq_one_letter_code
_entity_poly.pdbx_strand_id
1 'polypeptide(L)'
;MFKIFRYVFIAYQTYKAISNQKTFQINSLFIFLSYSLMGMCNSQKAKPDNNDIPINQKQKLEEPQSNTKPLLEQYHKLNALLDLLGNLDLLEKQTQDHINLLYMIRTNIKILIQYNLKKIMKEKNITRISTIEDEEWLYTDSLFLSRIIPQYQQLNIVLETLFQNDDFQNAFPILIHGFYQINESIKKVPIQYTFTKTRNSTL
;
A
#
# COMPACT_ATOMS: atom_id res chain seq x y z
N MET A 1 27.76 -10.78 0.86
CA MET A 1 26.72 -11.82 0.87
C MET A 1 26.12 -12.14 2.26
N PHE A 2 26.46 -11.42 3.34
CA PHE A 2 26.01 -11.74 4.71
C PHE A 2 24.86 -10.86 5.26
N LYS A 3 24.51 -9.75 4.58
CA LYS A 3 23.50 -8.80 5.10
C LYS A 3 22.06 -9.25 4.85
N ILE A 4 21.78 -9.97 3.76
CA ILE A 4 20.43 -10.42 3.40
C ILE A 4 19.95 -11.52 4.36
N PHE A 5 20.83 -12.46 4.73
CA PHE A 5 20.52 -13.51 5.70
C PHE A 5 20.14 -12.97 7.08
N ARG A 6 20.70 -11.82 7.49
CA ARG A 6 20.38 -11.21 8.79
C ARG A 6 18.96 -10.64 8.83
N TYR A 7 18.46 -10.08 7.73
CA TYR A 7 17.08 -9.58 7.65
C TYR A 7 16.06 -10.72 7.56
N VAL A 8 16.37 -11.78 6.79
CA VAL A 8 15.52 -12.98 6.71
C VAL A 8 15.43 -13.68 8.07
N PHE A 9 16.55 -13.76 8.81
CA PHE A 9 16.58 -14.36 10.15
C PHE A 9 15.79 -13.53 11.18
N ILE A 10 15.88 -12.20 11.14
CA ILE A 10 15.10 -11.33 12.03
C ILE A 10 13.60 -11.42 11.71
N ALA A 11 13.23 -11.48 10.42
CA ALA A 11 11.84 -11.66 10.01
C ALA A 11 11.27 -13.02 10.48
N TYR A 12 12.05 -14.09 10.36
CA TYR A 12 11.67 -15.43 10.82
C TYR A 12 11.47 -15.50 12.34
N GLN A 13 12.37 -14.89 13.12
CA GLN A 13 12.25 -14.87 14.58
C GLN A 13 11.07 -14.01 15.06
N THR A 14 10.76 -12.93 14.34
CA THR A 14 9.60 -12.07 14.65
C THR A 14 8.28 -12.80 14.34
N TYR A 15 8.23 -13.58 13.25
CA TYR A 15 7.08 -14.40 12.89
C TYR A 15 6.78 -15.47 13.96
N LYS A 16 7.82 -16.14 14.47
CA LYS A 16 7.69 -17.14 15.53
C LYS A 16 7.20 -16.54 16.86
N ALA A 17 7.53 -15.28 17.15
CA ALA A 17 7.02 -14.58 18.32
C ALA A 17 5.56 -14.14 18.19
N ILE A 18 5.12 -13.75 16.98
CA ILE A 18 3.74 -13.29 16.71
C ILE A 18 2.76 -14.46 16.65
N SER A 19 3.18 -15.65 16.18
CA SER A 19 2.28 -16.82 16.14
C SER A 19 1.86 -17.28 17.55
N ASN A 20 2.66 -16.97 18.58
CA ASN A 20 2.33 -17.25 19.99
C ASN A 20 1.42 -16.20 20.64
N GLN A 21 1.09 -15.08 19.98
CA GLN A 21 0.21 -14.02 20.50
C GLN A 21 -1.22 -14.04 19.92
N LYS A 22 -1.51 -14.93 18.97
CA LYS A 22 -2.79 -14.97 18.23
C LYS A 22 -4.03 -15.40 19.04
N THR A 23 -3.95 -15.59 20.35
CA THR A 23 -5.10 -15.96 21.19
C THR A 23 -5.92 -14.80 21.76
N PHE A 24 -5.62 -13.51 21.48
CA PHE A 24 -6.20 -12.43 22.29
C PHE A 24 -6.98 -11.29 21.60
N GLN A 25 -7.27 -11.29 20.31
CA GLN A 25 -7.98 -10.15 19.69
C GLN A 25 -8.95 -10.58 18.60
N ILE A 26 -10.08 -11.18 19.00
CA ILE A 26 -11.32 -11.20 18.21
C ILE A 26 -12.28 -10.34 19.03
N ASN A 27 -12.52 -9.07 18.67
CA ASN A 27 -13.68 -8.25 19.10
C ASN A 27 -13.68 -6.78 18.60
N SER A 28 -13.24 -6.47 17.37
CA SER A 28 -13.45 -5.10 16.84
C SER A 28 -13.74 -5.06 15.34
N LEU A 29 -14.72 -5.83 14.89
CA LEU A 29 -15.19 -5.79 13.50
C LEU A 29 -16.70 -5.55 13.44
N PHE A 30 -17.16 -4.41 13.96
CA PHE A 30 -18.46 -3.84 13.64
C PHE A 30 -18.36 -2.33 13.81
N ILE A 31 -19.08 -1.58 12.97
CA ILE A 31 -19.09 -0.12 12.79
C ILE A 31 -18.12 0.33 11.69
N PHE A 32 -18.63 0.46 10.47
CA PHE A 32 -18.46 1.63 9.58
C PHE A 32 -19.14 1.31 8.23
N LEU A 33 -20.47 1.32 8.23
CA LEU A 33 -21.30 1.22 7.02
C LEU A 33 -22.55 2.09 7.20
N SER A 34 -22.36 3.41 7.09
CA SER A 34 -23.43 4.37 6.84
C SER A 34 -22.80 5.75 6.73
N TYR A 35 -22.89 6.39 5.57
CA TYR A 35 -23.33 7.79 5.38
C TYR A 35 -22.99 8.19 3.94
N SER A 36 -23.99 8.02 3.07
CA SER A 36 -24.05 8.66 1.76
C SER A 36 -25.46 9.23 1.59
N LEU A 37 -25.54 10.36 0.87
CA LEU A 37 -26.71 11.15 0.46
C LEU A 37 -27.41 12.06 1.48
N MET A 38 -27.29 13.40 1.29
CA MET A 38 -28.30 14.28 0.67
C MET A 38 -28.02 15.76 0.99
N GLY A 39 -28.21 16.66 0.00
CA GLY A 39 -28.27 18.11 0.24
C GLY A 39 -28.07 18.97 -1.02
N MET A 40 -29.19 19.33 -1.67
CA MET A 40 -29.28 20.16 -2.90
C MET A 40 -29.14 21.68 -2.67
N CYS A 41 -28.70 22.35 -3.74
CA CYS A 41 -29.06 23.68 -4.28
C CYS A 41 -28.97 24.96 -3.43
N ASN A 42 -28.30 25.97 -4.00
CA ASN A 42 -28.91 27.28 -4.20
C ASN A 42 -28.40 27.96 -5.48
N SER A 43 -29.33 28.62 -6.16
CA SER A 43 -29.23 29.35 -7.42
C SER A 43 -29.14 30.85 -7.14
N GLN A 44 -28.37 31.61 -7.92
CA GLN A 44 -28.69 32.98 -8.33
C GLN A 44 -27.77 33.46 -9.47
N LYS A 45 -28.38 33.94 -10.57
CA LYS A 45 -27.75 34.62 -11.70
C LYS A 45 -27.70 36.14 -11.44
N ALA A 46 -26.64 36.81 -11.88
CA ALA A 46 -26.66 38.21 -12.30
C ALA A 46 -25.58 38.46 -13.39
N LYS A 47 -25.80 39.50 -14.17
CA LYS A 47 -25.38 39.77 -15.57
C LYS A 47 -23.89 40.19 -15.79
N PRO A 48 -23.43 40.23 -17.06
CA PRO A 48 -22.04 40.47 -17.44
C PRO A 48 -21.74 41.96 -17.63
N ASP A 49 -20.51 42.38 -17.33
CA ASP A 49 -19.91 43.57 -17.92
C ASP A 49 -18.41 43.32 -18.18
N ASN A 50 -18.00 43.68 -19.40
CA ASN A 50 -16.64 43.63 -19.91
C ASN A 50 -15.70 44.48 -19.05
N ASN A 51 -14.48 43.99 -18.80
CA ASN A 51 -13.23 44.66 -19.18
C ASN A 51 -12.02 43.81 -18.74
N ASP A 52 -11.12 43.61 -19.70
CA ASP A 52 -9.67 43.41 -19.56
C ASP A 52 -9.13 42.18 -18.80
N ILE A 53 -8.67 41.21 -19.59
CA ILE A 53 -7.69 40.17 -19.22
C ILE A 53 -6.45 40.47 -20.09
N PRO A 54 -5.22 40.51 -19.52
CA PRO A 54 -4.58 39.30 -19.03
C PRO A 54 -4.20 39.38 -17.56
N ILE A 55 -5.04 38.75 -16.75
CA ILE A 55 -4.63 38.15 -15.50
C ILE A 55 -3.46 37.22 -15.84
N ASN A 56 -2.27 37.62 -15.38
CA ASN A 56 -1.11 36.76 -15.22
C ASN A 56 -1.61 35.38 -14.79
N GLN A 57 -1.50 34.40 -15.70
CA GLN A 57 -1.66 33.00 -15.37
C GLN A 57 -0.59 32.70 -14.32
N LYS A 58 -0.94 32.87 -13.05
CA LYS A 58 -0.36 32.08 -11.97
C LYS A 58 -0.55 30.66 -12.46
N GLN A 59 0.52 30.09 -13.02
CA GLN A 59 0.68 28.66 -13.14
C GLN A 59 0.16 28.10 -11.83
N LYS A 60 -1.00 27.46 -11.91
CA LYS A 60 -1.49 26.60 -10.86
C LYS A 60 -0.34 25.62 -10.70
N LEU A 61 0.48 25.83 -9.67
CA LEU A 61 1.55 24.93 -9.31
C LEU A 61 0.84 23.58 -9.19
N GLU A 62 1.02 22.73 -10.20
CA GLU A 62 0.38 21.42 -10.20
C GLU A 62 0.85 20.77 -8.92
N GLU A 63 -0.08 20.59 -7.96
CA GLU A 63 0.24 19.86 -6.75
C GLU A 63 0.85 18.55 -7.23
N PRO A 64 2.08 18.21 -6.78
CA PRO A 64 2.73 16.98 -7.21
C PRO A 64 1.76 15.85 -6.88
N GLN A 65 1.18 15.23 -7.90
CA GLN A 65 0.24 14.13 -7.72
C GLN A 65 0.99 13.06 -6.93
N SER A 66 0.58 12.87 -5.69
CA SER A 66 1.22 11.90 -4.81
C SER A 66 0.94 10.49 -5.36
N ASN A 67 1.98 9.87 -5.90
CA ASN A 67 1.97 8.45 -6.25
C ASN A 67 1.79 7.55 -5.01
N THR A 68 1.99 8.09 -3.81
CA THR A 68 1.86 7.34 -2.55
C THR A 68 0.40 7.05 -2.20
N LYS A 69 -0.52 8.01 -2.41
CA LYS A 69 -1.95 7.83 -2.11
C LYS A 69 -2.55 6.58 -2.79
N PRO A 70 -2.46 6.40 -4.13
CA PRO A 70 -3.03 5.23 -4.79
C PRO A 70 -2.37 3.92 -4.33
N LEU A 71 -1.08 3.95 -3.97
CA LEU A 71 -0.40 2.78 -3.42
C LEU A 71 -1.01 2.38 -2.07
N LEU A 72 -1.16 3.31 -1.13
CA LEU A 72 -1.73 3.03 0.19
C LEU A 72 -3.17 2.50 0.08
N GLU A 73 -3.98 3.06 -0.82
CA GLU A 73 -5.31 2.52 -1.13
C GLU A 73 -5.26 1.05 -1.59
N GLN A 74 -4.30 0.68 -2.45
CA GLN A 74 -4.10 -0.71 -2.86
C GLN A 74 -3.62 -1.60 -1.71
N TYR A 75 -2.82 -1.07 -0.79
CA TYR A 75 -2.38 -1.83 0.39
C TYR A 75 -3.56 -2.19 1.30
N HIS A 76 -4.48 -1.26 1.54
CA HIS A 76 -5.66 -1.53 2.36
C HIS A 76 -6.57 -2.57 1.72
N LYS A 77 -6.76 -2.50 0.39
CA LYS A 77 -7.48 -3.53 -0.37
C LYS A 77 -6.77 -4.89 -0.31
N LEU A 78 -5.45 -4.90 -0.45
CA LEU A 78 -4.64 -6.12 -0.33
C LEU A 78 -4.80 -6.74 1.05
N ASN A 79 -4.79 -5.93 2.11
CA ASN A 79 -4.97 -6.42 3.48
C ASN A 79 -6.32 -7.11 3.64
N ALA A 80 -7.40 -6.49 3.16
CA ALA A 80 -8.73 -7.08 3.19
C ALA A 80 -8.81 -8.41 2.44
N LEU A 81 -8.22 -8.51 1.23
CA LEU A 81 -8.21 -9.77 0.47
C LEU A 81 -7.38 -10.86 1.15
N LEU A 82 -6.23 -10.51 1.70
CA LEU A 82 -5.35 -11.45 2.40
C LEU A 82 -5.98 -12.02 3.67
N ASP A 83 -6.87 -11.29 4.32
CA ASP A 83 -7.60 -11.77 5.50
C ASP A 83 -8.72 -12.76 5.12
N LEU A 84 -9.10 -12.85 3.84
CA LEU A 84 -10.08 -13.82 3.33
C LEU A 84 -9.45 -15.14 2.85
N LEU A 85 -8.12 -15.21 2.75
CA LEU A 85 -7.43 -16.45 2.41
C LEU A 85 -7.48 -17.42 3.60
N GLY A 86 -8.17 -18.55 3.40
CA GLY A 86 -8.27 -19.65 4.37
C GLY A 86 -7.76 -20.97 3.78
N ASN A 87 -7.64 -21.99 4.64
CA ASN A 87 -7.29 -23.37 4.26
C ASN A 87 -6.00 -23.49 3.43
N LEU A 88 -4.99 -22.66 3.76
CA LEU A 88 -3.71 -22.61 3.03
C LEU A 88 -2.93 -23.92 3.12
N ASP A 89 -3.17 -24.72 4.15
CA ASP A 89 -2.57 -26.03 4.39
C ASP A 89 -2.94 -27.10 3.34
N LEU A 90 -4.05 -26.89 2.62
CA LEU A 90 -4.51 -27.79 1.56
C LEU A 90 -3.85 -27.53 0.20
N LEU A 91 -3.13 -26.41 0.07
CA LEU A 91 -2.51 -25.99 -1.18
C LEU A 91 -1.20 -26.73 -1.44
N GLU A 92 -0.73 -26.71 -2.68
CA GLU A 92 0.61 -27.17 -2.99
C GLU A 92 1.68 -26.32 -2.29
N LYS A 93 2.78 -26.94 -1.88
CA LYS A 93 3.86 -26.26 -1.15
C LYS A 93 4.37 -25.02 -1.88
N GLN A 94 4.51 -25.09 -3.21
CA GLN A 94 4.95 -23.96 -4.00
C GLN A 94 3.94 -22.80 -3.91
N THR A 95 2.63 -23.07 -3.99
CA THR A 95 1.58 -22.07 -3.83
C THR A 95 1.61 -21.46 -2.43
N GLN A 96 1.75 -22.30 -1.40
CA GLN A 96 1.88 -21.85 -0.01
C GLN A 96 3.07 -20.90 0.18
N ASP A 97 4.23 -21.22 -0.40
CA ASP A 97 5.43 -20.40 -0.29
C ASP A 97 5.24 -19.00 -0.91
N HIS A 98 4.53 -18.90 -2.05
CA HIS A 98 4.21 -17.61 -2.68
C HIS A 98 3.19 -16.81 -1.88
N ILE A 99 2.18 -17.46 -1.30
CA ILE A 99 1.23 -16.80 -0.39
C ILE A 99 1.94 -16.32 0.88
N ASN A 100 2.85 -17.11 1.43
CA ASN A 100 3.66 -16.69 2.57
C ASN A 100 4.52 -15.47 2.24
N LEU A 101 5.11 -15.43 1.04
CA LEU A 101 5.83 -14.27 0.55
C LEU A 101 4.91 -13.04 0.41
N LEU A 102 3.67 -13.23 -0.04
CA LEU A 102 2.66 -12.18 -0.10
C LEU A 102 2.35 -11.59 1.29
N TYR A 103 2.20 -12.43 2.30
CA TYR A 103 2.04 -12.01 3.70
C TYR A 103 3.27 -11.28 4.26
N MET A 104 4.48 -11.72 3.88
CA MET A 104 5.71 -11.02 4.25
C MET A 104 5.77 -9.61 3.65
N ILE A 105 5.45 -9.46 2.36
CA ILE A 105 5.42 -8.16 1.69
C ILE A 105 4.40 -7.23 2.35
N ARG A 106 3.18 -7.73 2.63
CA ARG A 106 2.17 -7.00 3.40
C ARG A 106 2.72 -6.49 4.74
N THR A 107 3.43 -7.36 5.46
CA THR A 107 3.99 -7.03 6.78
C THR A 107 5.08 -5.97 6.67
N ASN A 108 5.95 -6.05 5.66
CA ASN A 108 6.97 -5.04 5.42
C ASN A 108 6.36 -3.67 5.11
N ILE A 109 5.33 -3.62 4.25
CA ILE A 109 4.62 -2.38 3.95
C ILE A 109 4.01 -1.79 5.22
N LYS A 110 3.35 -2.61 6.05
CA LYS A 110 2.80 -2.19 7.35
C LYS A 110 3.85 -1.54 8.24
N ILE A 111 5.01 -2.18 8.37
CA ILE A 111 6.12 -1.66 9.20
C ILE A 111 6.61 -0.32 8.66
N LEU A 112 6.74 -0.17 7.33
CA LEU A 112 7.15 1.10 6.73
C LEU A 112 6.15 2.22 7.02
N ILE A 113 4.85 1.96 6.87
CA ILE A 113 3.79 2.93 7.20
C ILE A 113 3.90 3.34 8.67
N GLN A 114 3.88 2.37 9.60
CA GLN A 114 3.93 2.62 11.03
C GLN A 114 5.20 3.36 11.47
N TYR A 115 6.35 2.99 10.91
CA TYR A 115 7.62 3.63 11.23
C TYR A 115 7.63 5.11 10.82
N ASN A 116 7.21 5.43 9.60
CA ASN A 116 7.22 6.81 9.11
C ASN A 116 6.15 7.66 9.81
N LEU A 117 4.95 7.12 10.07
CA LEU A 117 3.94 7.81 10.86
C LEU A 117 4.43 8.10 12.28
N LYS A 118 5.01 7.12 12.97
CA LYS A 118 5.55 7.33 14.31
C LYS A 118 6.64 8.41 14.34
N LYS A 119 7.47 8.47 13.31
CA LYS A 119 8.48 9.52 13.15
C LYS A 119 7.83 10.90 13.00
N ILE A 120 6.88 11.05 12.08
CA ILE A 120 6.15 12.32 11.84
C ILE A 120 5.37 12.75 13.09
N MET A 121 4.69 11.82 13.77
CA MET A 121 3.95 12.10 15.01
C MET A 121 4.88 12.61 16.11
N LYS A 122 6.07 12.01 16.25
CA LYS A 122 7.08 12.46 17.20
C LYS A 122 7.57 13.87 16.87
N GLU A 123 7.80 14.18 15.59
CA GLU A 123 8.18 15.50 15.11
C GLU A 123 7.08 16.55 15.37
N LYS A 124 5.81 16.14 15.28
CA LYS A 124 4.64 16.97 15.59
C LYS A 124 4.24 16.97 17.07
N ASN A 125 5.00 16.32 17.95
CA ASN A 125 4.70 16.15 19.39
C ASN A 125 3.33 15.53 19.69
N ILE A 126 2.85 14.62 18.83
CA ILE A 126 1.60 13.90 19.00
C ILE A 126 1.87 12.58 19.74
N THR A 127 1.15 12.33 20.84
CA THR A 127 1.35 11.16 21.71
C THR A 127 0.28 10.07 21.57
N ARG A 128 -0.79 10.32 20.80
CA ARG A 128 -1.85 9.33 20.55
C ARG A 128 -1.39 8.24 19.58
N ILE A 129 -2.19 7.17 19.47
CA ILE A 129 -2.01 6.11 18.47
C ILE A 129 -2.33 6.69 17.08
N SER A 130 -1.57 6.27 16.06
CA SER A 130 -1.80 6.62 14.66
C SER A 130 -3.08 5.99 14.13
N THR A 131 -3.89 6.75 13.41
CA THR A 131 -5.08 6.28 12.70
C THR A 131 -4.84 6.24 11.19
N ILE A 132 -5.80 5.71 10.42
CA ILE A 132 -5.68 5.63 8.94
C ILE A 132 -5.63 7.03 8.33
N GLU A 133 -6.33 8.01 8.92
CA GLU A 133 -6.34 9.41 8.46
C GLU A 133 -4.95 10.05 8.57
N ASP A 134 -4.12 9.60 9.51
CA ASP A 134 -2.75 10.11 9.65
C ASP A 134 -1.84 9.70 8.48
N GLU A 135 -2.23 8.67 7.70
CA GLU A 135 -1.52 8.24 6.49
C GLU A 135 -1.44 9.33 5.42
N GLU A 136 -2.33 10.33 5.46
CA GLU A 136 -2.25 11.48 4.56
C GLU A 136 -0.91 12.23 4.65
N TRP A 137 -0.24 12.21 5.80
CA TRP A 137 1.09 12.81 5.95
C TRP A 137 2.17 12.09 5.14
N LEU A 138 1.93 10.84 4.74
CA LEU A 138 2.86 10.08 3.91
C LEU A 138 2.72 10.41 2.43
N TYR A 139 1.65 11.08 2.02
CA TYR A 139 1.39 11.36 0.60
C TYR A 139 2.52 12.19 -0.02
N THR A 140 3.07 13.14 0.72
CA THR A 140 4.11 14.03 0.22
C THR A 140 5.54 13.59 0.62
N ASP A 141 5.69 12.47 1.33
CA ASP A 141 6.99 11.97 1.78
C ASP A 141 7.69 11.17 0.66
N SER A 142 8.64 11.82 -0.01
CA SER A 142 9.44 11.23 -1.08
C SER A 142 10.39 10.12 -0.60
N LEU A 143 10.88 10.20 0.64
CA LEU A 143 11.73 9.16 1.21
C LEU A 143 10.91 7.91 1.51
N PHE A 144 9.70 8.08 2.03
CA PHE A 144 8.76 6.98 2.19
C PHE A 144 8.42 6.33 0.84
N LEU A 145 8.08 7.14 -0.16
CA LEU A 145 7.75 6.65 -1.50
C LEU A 145 8.89 5.81 -2.09
N SER A 146 10.14 6.28 -1.98
CA SER A 146 11.31 5.53 -2.48
C SER A 146 11.51 4.17 -1.81
N ARG A 147 11.06 4.01 -0.56
CA ARG A 147 11.17 2.76 0.22
C ARG A 147 10.01 1.81 -0.01
N ILE A 148 8.82 2.34 -0.26
CA ILE A 148 7.61 1.51 -0.45
C ILE A 148 7.53 0.95 -1.87
N ILE A 149 7.99 1.69 -2.87
CA ILE A 149 7.99 1.27 -4.29
C ILE A 149 8.59 -0.14 -4.49
N PRO A 150 9.78 -0.47 -3.95
CA PRO A 150 10.35 -1.81 -4.09
C PRO A 150 9.46 -2.93 -3.52
N GLN A 151 8.68 -2.66 -2.48
CA GLN A 151 7.74 -3.64 -1.93
C GLN A 151 6.60 -3.92 -2.90
N TYR A 152 6.08 -2.89 -3.57
CA TYR A 152 5.05 -3.05 -4.60
C TYR A 152 5.56 -3.72 -5.88
N GLN A 153 6.83 -3.50 -6.23
CA GLN A 153 7.46 -4.24 -7.34
C GLN A 153 7.53 -5.73 -7.04
N GLN A 154 7.96 -6.09 -5.82
CA GLN A 154 7.96 -7.48 -5.37
C GLN A 154 6.53 -8.05 -5.32
N LEU A 155 5.56 -7.26 -4.84
CA LEU A 155 4.15 -7.64 -4.82
C LEU A 155 3.66 -8.03 -6.22
N ASN A 156 3.92 -7.19 -7.23
CA ASN A 156 3.49 -7.47 -8.60
C ASN A 156 4.07 -8.78 -9.13
N ILE A 157 5.36 -9.04 -8.89
CA ILE A 157 6.02 -10.29 -9.33
C ILE A 157 5.36 -11.51 -8.68
N VAL A 158 5.07 -11.44 -7.37
CA VAL A 158 4.43 -12.53 -6.64
C VAL A 158 3.01 -12.76 -7.13
N LEU A 159 2.24 -11.68 -7.34
CA LEU A 159 0.87 -11.77 -7.87
C LEU A 159 0.85 -12.36 -9.28
N GLU A 160 1.75 -11.92 -10.17
CA GLU A 160 1.87 -12.49 -11.52
C GLU A 160 2.19 -13.98 -11.50
N THR A 161 3.05 -14.41 -10.56
CA THR A 161 3.38 -15.83 -10.37
C THR A 161 2.17 -16.62 -9.87
N LEU A 162 1.42 -16.06 -8.91
CA LEU A 162 0.21 -16.69 -8.38
C LEU A 162 -0.90 -16.79 -9.43
N PHE A 163 -1.04 -15.81 -10.33
CA PHE A 163 -2.02 -15.86 -11.42
C PHE A 163 -1.73 -16.91 -12.48
N GLN A 164 -0.50 -17.39 -12.58
CA GLN A 164 -0.12 -18.49 -13.48
C GLN A 164 -0.26 -19.86 -12.82
N ASN A 165 -0.57 -19.91 -11.53
CA ASN A 165 -0.64 -21.15 -10.76
C ASN A 165 -2.08 -21.66 -10.71
N ASP A 166 -2.32 -22.83 -11.29
CA ASP A 166 -3.67 -23.42 -11.36
C ASP A 166 -4.22 -23.80 -9.98
N ASP A 167 -3.37 -24.28 -9.06
CA ASP A 167 -3.76 -24.60 -7.67
C ASP A 167 -4.29 -23.36 -6.93
N PHE A 168 -3.59 -22.22 -7.05
CA PHE A 168 -4.08 -20.95 -6.53
C PHE A 168 -5.40 -20.51 -7.16
N GLN A 169 -5.51 -20.64 -8.48
CA GLN A 169 -6.70 -20.21 -9.21
C GLN A 169 -7.93 -21.06 -8.85
N ASN A 170 -7.75 -22.36 -8.68
CA ASN A 170 -8.81 -23.29 -8.32
C ASN A 170 -9.22 -23.16 -6.85
N ALA A 171 -8.28 -22.87 -5.96
CA ALA A 171 -8.57 -22.69 -4.54
C ALA A 171 -9.29 -21.37 -4.23
N PHE A 172 -8.99 -20.29 -4.97
CA PHE A 172 -9.51 -18.94 -4.69
C PHE A 172 -10.16 -18.23 -5.89
N PRO A 173 -11.09 -18.87 -6.63
CA PRO A 173 -11.63 -18.34 -7.89
C PRO A 173 -12.29 -16.96 -7.74
N ILE A 174 -12.93 -16.70 -6.60
CA ILE A 174 -13.62 -15.43 -6.33
C ILE A 174 -12.62 -14.30 -6.01
N LEU A 175 -11.50 -14.60 -5.34
CA LEU A 175 -10.56 -13.60 -4.86
C LEU A 175 -9.58 -13.14 -5.93
N ILE A 176 -9.30 -13.97 -6.95
CA ILE A 176 -8.36 -13.67 -8.05
C ILE A 176 -8.66 -12.34 -8.71
N HIS A 177 -9.93 -12.05 -9.00
CA HIS A 177 -10.29 -10.81 -9.65
C HIS A 177 -9.91 -9.58 -8.81
N GLY A 178 -10.06 -9.66 -7.49
CA GLY A 178 -9.62 -8.61 -6.57
C GLY A 178 -8.11 -8.42 -6.59
N PHE A 179 -7.34 -9.51 -6.56
CA PHE A 179 -5.89 -9.45 -6.66
C PHE A 179 -5.43 -8.90 -8.03
N TYR A 180 -6.12 -9.25 -9.10
CA TYR A 180 -5.83 -8.75 -10.46
C TYR A 180 -6.04 -7.24 -10.56
N GLN A 181 -7.16 -6.73 -10.02
CA GLN A 181 -7.44 -5.30 -9.96
C GLN A 181 -6.35 -4.52 -9.21
N ILE A 182 -5.87 -5.07 -8.10
CA ILE A 182 -4.76 -4.50 -7.33
C ILE A 182 -3.49 -4.45 -8.19
N ASN A 183 -3.11 -5.58 -8.80
CA ASN A 183 -1.89 -5.68 -9.62
C ASN A 183 -1.89 -4.66 -10.77
N GLU A 184 -3.01 -4.58 -11.51
CA GLU A 184 -3.15 -3.63 -12.62
C GLU A 184 -3.18 -2.17 -12.16
N SER A 185 -3.73 -1.90 -10.98
CA SER A 185 -3.69 -0.55 -10.40
C SER A 185 -2.27 -0.13 -10.00
N ILE A 186 -1.47 -1.04 -9.45
CA ILE A 186 -0.09 -0.75 -9.05
C ILE A 186 0.78 -0.47 -10.28
N LYS A 187 0.61 -1.25 -11.36
CA LYS A 187 1.37 -1.07 -12.62
C LYS A 187 1.16 0.30 -13.26
N LYS A 188 0.00 0.93 -13.04
CA LYS A 188 -0.32 2.27 -13.55
C LYS A 188 0.36 3.40 -12.77
N VAL A 189 0.89 3.12 -11.58
CA VAL A 189 1.65 4.12 -10.82
C VAL A 189 3.01 4.28 -11.49
N PRO A 190 3.38 5.49 -11.97
CA PRO A 190 4.66 5.72 -12.63
C PRO A 190 5.79 5.58 -11.61
N ILE A 191 6.32 4.36 -11.52
CA ILE A 191 7.50 4.05 -10.73
C ILE A 191 8.71 4.55 -11.53
N GLN A 192 9.24 5.71 -11.18
CA GLN A 192 10.51 6.16 -11.75
C GLN A 192 11.63 5.21 -11.29
N TYR A 193 12.11 4.42 -12.23
CA TYR A 193 13.22 3.49 -12.04
C TYR A 193 14.51 4.25 -11.73
N THR A 194 14.85 4.41 -10.45
CA THR A 194 16.23 4.67 -10.07
C THR A 194 16.96 3.34 -9.93
N PHE A 195 17.23 2.69 -11.07
CA PHE A 195 18.32 1.72 -11.12
C PHE A 195 19.61 2.53 -10.95
N THR A 196 20.15 2.59 -9.73
CA THR A 196 21.53 3.04 -9.53
C THR A 196 22.45 2.07 -10.24
N LYS A 197 22.86 2.43 -11.45
CA LYS A 197 23.91 1.74 -12.19
C LYS A 197 25.18 1.85 -11.35
N THR A 198 25.56 0.79 -10.67
CA THR A 198 26.84 0.71 -9.95
C THR A 198 27.94 0.90 -10.99
N ARG A 199 28.59 2.07 -10.98
CA ARG A 199 29.76 2.33 -11.82
C ARG A 199 30.87 1.44 -11.27
N ASN A 200 31.09 0.30 -11.91
CA ASN A 200 32.30 -0.49 -11.69
C ASN A 200 33.49 0.41 -12.05
N SER A 201 34.16 0.96 -11.05
CA SER A 201 35.48 1.55 -11.21
C SER A 201 36.44 0.39 -11.42
N THR A 202 36.76 0.10 -12.68
CA THR A 202 37.95 -0.67 -13.02
C THR A 202 39.17 0.19 -12.73
N LEU A 203 40.03 -0.34 -11.85
CA LEU A 203 41.41 0.09 -11.62
C LEU A 203 42.26 -0.04 -12.88
#